data_AF-V4NNY8-F1
#
_entry.id   AF-V4NNY8-F1
#
_cell.length_a   1.000
_cell.length_b   1.000
_cell.length_c   1.000
_cell.angle_alpha   90.00
_cell.angle_beta   90.00
_cell.angle_gamma   90.00
#
_symmetry.space_group_name_H-M   'P 1'
#
loop_
_entity.id
_entity.type
_entity.pdbx_description
1 polymer ?
#
loop_
_entity_poly.entity_id
_entity_poly.type
_entity_poly.pdbx_seq_one_letter_code
_entity_poly.pdbx_strand_id
1 'polypeptide(L)'
;MSIVRRIVFFILQFAIVTALITGLCAGVTLHTFGWQYHQTAEFAEKLHTYFKFGLAVAVLYCLVLVCYGLTRKSLEGPDDATWINPDNI
;
A
#
# COMPACT_ATOMS: atom_id res chain seq x y z
N MET A 1 1.31 -20.10 -9.39
CA MET A 1 1.78 -19.33 -8.21
C MET A 1 0.67 -19.34 -7.16
N SER A 2 0.91 -19.89 -5.96
CA SER A 2 -0.15 -20.10 -4.96
C SER A 2 -0.76 -18.78 -4.46
N ILE A 3 -2.08 -18.76 -4.30
CA ILE A 3 -2.87 -17.63 -3.76
C ILE A 3 -2.30 -17.11 -2.43
N VAL A 4 -1.80 -18.02 -1.60
CA VAL A 4 -1.12 -17.71 -0.33
C VAL A 4 0.05 -16.73 -0.53
N ARG A 5 0.88 -16.92 -1.57
CA ARG A 5 2.00 -16.04 -1.84
C ARG A 5 1.54 -14.61 -2.19
N ARG A 6 0.44 -14.47 -2.94
CA ARG A 6 -0.15 -13.15 -3.25
C ARG A 6 -0.67 -12.46 -1.99
N ILE A 7 -1.36 -13.18 -1.11
CA ILE A 7 -1.88 -12.64 0.16
C ILE A 7 -0.72 -12.17 1.05
N VAL A 8 0.34 -12.98 1.19
CA VAL A 8 1.52 -12.62 1.99
C VAL A 8 2.20 -11.36 1.45
N PHE A 9 2.40 -11.24 0.14
CA PHE A 9 2.95 -10.02 -0.45
C PHE A 9 2.07 -8.80 -0.19
N PHE A 10 0.75 -8.98 -0.22
CA PHE A 10 -0.20 -7.90 0.02
C PHE A 10 -0.16 -7.38 1.46
N ILE A 11 -0.12 -8.29 2.44
CA ILE A 11 0.03 -7.96 3.86
C ILE A 11 1.39 -7.28 4.09
N LEU A 12 2.45 -7.78 3.46
CA LEU A 12 3.77 -7.18 3.56
C LEU A 12 3.79 -5.75 3.01
N GLN A 13 3.18 -5.50 1.85
CA GLN A 13 3.08 -4.14 1.31
C GLN A 13 2.25 -3.22 2.20
N PHE A 14 1.15 -3.70 2.77
CA PHE A 14 0.35 -2.94 3.73
C PHE A 14 1.18 -2.51 4.95
N ALA A 15 1.95 -3.44 5.52
CA ALA A 15 2.82 -3.16 6.65
C ALA A 15 3.93 -2.15 6.28
N ILE A 16 4.55 -2.31 5.10
CA ILE A 16 5.59 -1.40 4.60
C ILE A 16 5.04 0.02 4.42
N VAL A 17 3.87 0.17 3.79
CA VAL A 17 3.25 1.51 3.57
C VAL A 17 2.91 2.16 4.90
N THR A 18 2.33 1.41 5.84
CA THR A 18 2.01 1.93 7.18
C THR A 18 3.27 2.40 7.91
N ALA A 19 4.33 1.59 7.89
CA ALA A 19 5.61 1.92 8.52
C ALA A 19 6.30 3.12 7.86
N LEU A 20 6.28 3.21 6.53
CA LEU A 20 6.85 4.33 5.78
C LEU A 20 6.17 5.65 6.12
N ILE A 21 4.84 5.70 6.06
CA ILE A 21 4.09 6.93 6.34
C ILE A 21 4.26 7.36 7.80
N THR A 22 4.13 6.41 8.73
CA THR A 22 4.30 6.69 10.17
C THR A 22 5.73 7.18 10.45
N GLY A 23 6.74 6.51 9.88
CA GLY A 23 8.15 6.87 10.03
C GLY A 23 8.50 8.22 9.41
N LEU A 24 7.95 8.54 8.23
CA LEU A 24 8.12 9.86 7.60
C LEU A 24 7.51 10.97 8.45
N CYS A 25 6.27 10.81 8.93
CA CYS A 25 5.64 11.80 9.80
C CYS A 25 6.40 11.97 11.11
N ALA A 26 6.83 10.88 11.74
CA ALA A 26 7.63 10.92 12.96
C ALA A 26 8.99 11.59 12.72
N GLY A 27 9.68 11.25 11.63
CA GLY A 27 10.97 11.81 11.24
C GLY A 27 10.90 13.30 10.94
N VAL A 28 9.89 13.75 10.19
CA VAL A 28 9.65 15.18 9.92
C VAL A 28 9.37 15.94 11.21
N THR A 29 8.59 15.34 12.12
CA THR A 29 8.30 15.94 13.44
C THR A 29 9.59 16.08 14.25
N LEU A 30 10.41 15.04 14.33
CA LEU A 30 11.69 15.08 15.05
C LEU A 30 12.70 16.04 14.42
N HIS A 31 12.71 16.17 13.10
CA HIS A 31 13.55 17.14 12.41
C HIS A 31 13.11 18.59 12.69
N THR A 32 11.81 18.82 12.84
CA THR A 32 11.25 20.17 13.05
C THR A 32 11.38 20.63 14.51
N PHE A 33 11.08 19.74 15.46
CA PHE A 33 11.06 20.05 16.91
C PHE A 33 12.35 19.63 17.64
N GLY A 34 13.26 18.93 16.96
CA GLY A 34 14.49 18.41 17.53
C GLY A 34 14.34 17.04 18.21
N TRP A 35 15.46 16.32 18.34
CA TRP A 35 15.49 14.95 18.88
C TRP A 35 14.97 14.83 20.32
N GLN A 36 15.09 15.90 21.11
CA GLN A 36 14.60 15.96 22.49
C GLN A 36 13.07 15.83 22.58
N TYR A 37 12.35 16.19 21.51
CA TYR A 37 10.89 16.08 21.46
C TYR A 37 10.40 14.63 21.53
N HIS A 38 11.23 13.64 21.18
CA HIS A 38 10.90 12.21 21.24
C HIS A 38 10.45 11.75 22.64
N GLN A 39 11.02 12.35 23.71
CA GLN A 39 10.77 11.93 25.09
C GLN A 39 9.49 12.53 25.70
N THR A 40 8.79 13.38 24.94
CA THR A 40 7.59 14.06 25.43
C THR A 40 6.34 13.18 25.27
N ALA A 41 5.38 13.33 26.20
CA ALA A 41 4.08 12.68 26.11
C ALA A 41 3.28 13.14 24.87
N GLU A 42 3.46 14.39 24.43
CA GLU A 42 2.85 14.92 23.22
C GLU A 42 3.30 14.16 21.96
N PHE A 43 4.60 13.82 21.87
CA PHE A 43 5.11 13.04 20.75
C PHE A 43 4.48 11.64 20.70
N ALA A 44 4.25 11.01 21.85
CA ALA A 44 3.59 9.71 21.91
C ALA A 44 2.13 9.78 21.41
N GLU A 45 1.40 10.84 21.78
CA GLU A 45 0.04 11.07 21.30
C GLU A 45 0.02 11.31 19.78
N LYS A 46 0.92 12.17 19.29
CA LYS A 46 1.08 12.45 17.85
C LYS A 46 1.47 11.20 17.08
N LEU A 47 2.35 10.36 17.62
CA LEU A 47 2.76 9.10 17.01
C LEU A 47 1.55 8.16 16.82
N HIS A 48 0.64 8.13 17.80
CA HIS A 48 -0.60 7.36 17.67
C HIS A 48 -1.52 7.93 16.57
N THR A 49 -1.55 9.25 16.40
CA THR A 49 -2.25 9.89 15.27
C THR A 49 -1.59 9.54 13.93
N TYR A 50 -0.27 9.61 13.84
CA TYR A 50 0.49 9.26 12.63
C TYR A 50 0.30 7.79 12.26
N PHE A 51 0.23 6.90 13.24
CA PHE A 51 -0.07 5.49 12.99
C PHE A 51 -1.47 5.28 12.42
N LYS A 52 -2.49 5.95 12.98
CA LYS A 52 -3.86 5.91 12.44
C LYS A 52 -3.91 6.46 11.01
N PHE A 53 -3.18 7.52 10.74
CA PHE A 53 -3.07 8.10 9.40
C PHE A 53 -2.36 7.14 8.42
N GLY A 54 -1.23 6.57 8.81
CA GLY A 54 -0.52 5.56 8.02
C GLY A 54 -1.39 4.34 7.70
N LEU A 55 -2.21 3.91 8.65
CA LEU A 55 -3.17 2.81 8.46
C LEU A 55 -4.26 3.17 7.45
N ALA A 56 -4.80 4.39 7.51
CA ALA A 56 -5.80 4.87 6.55
C ALA A 56 -5.22 4.92 5.12
N VAL A 57 -3.99 5.44 4.97
CA VAL A 57 -3.30 5.49 3.67
C VAL A 57 -3.01 4.09 3.15
N ALA A 58 -2.59 3.16 4.01
CA ALA A 58 -2.32 1.78 3.62
C ALA A 58 -3.60 1.05 3.16
N VAL A 59 -4.74 1.30 3.80
CA VAL A 59 -6.04 0.76 3.36
C VAL A 59 -6.40 1.29 1.96
N LEU A 60 -6.25 2.60 1.72
CA LEU A 60 -6.51 3.20 0.41
C LEU A 60 -5.59 2.60 -0.66
N TYR A 61 -4.30 2.46 -0.37
CA TYR A 61 -3.34 1.84 -1.27
C TYR A 61 -3.71 0.40 -1.61
N CYS A 62 -4.09 -0.40 -0.62
CA CYS A 62 -4.59 -1.75 -0.82
C CYS A 62 -5.86 -1.77 -1.69
N LEU A 63 -6.79 -0.84 -1.48
CA LEU A 63 -8.01 -0.73 -2.28
C LEU A 63 -7.66 -0.44 -3.75
N VAL A 64 -6.74 0.48 -4.02
CA VAL A 64 -6.24 0.76 -5.37
C VAL A 64 -5.62 -0.49 -6.01
N LEU A 65 -4.79 -1.24 -5.28
CA LEU A 65 -4.20 -2.49 -5.79
C LEU A 65 -5.26 -3.56 -6.10
N VAL A 66 -6.31 -3.66 -5.28
CA VAL A 66 -7.44 -4.57 -5.54
C VAL A 66 -8.19 -4.14 -6.80
N CYS A 67 -8.54 -2.86 -6.91
CA CYS A 67 -9.19 -2.31 -8.10
C CYS A 67 -8.35 -2.57 -9.36
N TYR A 68 -7.05 -2.25 -9.32
CA TYR A 68 -6.13 -2.53 -10.42
C TYR A 68 -6.08 -4.02 -10.78
N GLY A 69 -6.04 -4.91 -9.79
CA GLY A 69 -6.08 -6.35 -10.02
C GLY A 69 -7.38 -6.85 -10.66
N LEU A 70 -8.52 -6.27 -10.29
CA LEU A 70 -9.83 -6.58 -10.87
C LEU A 70 -9.98 -6.01 -12.30
N THR A 71 -9.53 -4.78 -12.52
CA THR A 71 -9.54 -4.14 -13.84
C THR A 71 -8.63 -4.88 -14.81
N ARG A 72 -7.41 -5.27 -14.39
CA ARG A 72 -6.50 -6.06 -15.21
C ARG A 72 -7.09 -7.41 -15.60
N LYS A 73 -7.78 -8.10 -14.67
CA LYS A 73 -8.53 -9.33 -14.98
C LYS A 73 -9.68 -9.12 -15.97
N SER A 74 -10.29 -7.93 -15.99
CA SER A 74 -11.35 -7.60 -16.95
C SER A 74 -10.81 -7.26 -18.33
N LEU A 75 -9.59 -6.69 -18.40
CA LEU A 75 -8.90 -6.39 -19.66
C LEU A 75 -8.25 -7.64 -20.29
N GLU A 76 -7.79 -8.58 -19.47
CA GLU A 76 -7.30 -9.91 -19.92
C GLU A 76 -8.47 -10.87 -20.27
N GLY A 77 -9.64 -10.33 -20.63
CA GLY A 77 -10.79 -11.10 -21.12
C GLY A 77 -10.48 -11.87 -22.42
N PRO A 78 -11.20 -12.95 -22.72
CA PRO A 78 -10.91 -13.91 -23.81
C PRO A 78 -10.98 -13.37 -25.25
N ASP A 79 -11.01 -12.06 -25.43
CA ASP A 79 -11.23 -11.41 -26.73
C ASP A 79 -9.90 -11.09 -27.47
N ASP A 80 -8.75 -11.20 -26.79
CA ASP A 80 -7.43 -11.09 -27.43
C ASP A 80 -6.96 -12.41 -28.07
N ALA A 81 -7.67 -13.52 -27.84
CA ALA A 81 -7.33 -14.83 -28.43
C ALA A 81 -7.95 -15.05 -29.84
N THR A 82 -8.90 -14.24 -30.27
CA THR A 82 -9.63 -14.44 -31.54
C THR A 82 -8.98 -13.79 -32.76
N TRP A 83 -7.99 -12.89 -32.58
CA TRP A 83 -7.35 -12.18 -33.69
C TRP A 83 -6.08 -12.84 -34.23
N ILE A 84 -5.59 -13.90 -33.58
CA ILE A 84 -4.45 -14.70 -34.06
C ILE A 84 -4.97 -16.07 -34.51
N ASN A 85 -5.88 -16.07 -35.48
CA ASN A 85 -6.21 -17.28 -36.22
C ASN A 85 -5.45 -17.23 -37.56
N PRO A 86 -4.32 -17.95 -37.72
CA PRO A 86 -3.58 -18.00 -38.99
C PRO A 86 -4.34 -18.75 -40.11
N ASP A 87 -5.55 -19.23 -39.85
CA ASP A 87 -6.34 -20.06 -40.77
C ASP A 87 -7.37 -19.26 -41.59
N ASN A 88 -7.38 -17.91 -41.49
CA ASN A 88 -8.22 -17.02 -42.30
C ASN A 88 -7.48 -16.50 -43.57
N ILE A 89 -6.80 -17.39 -44.29
CA ILE A 89 -6.24 -17.11 -45.63
C ILE A 89 -6.64 -18.23 -46.57
#